data_AF-A0A133P0U7-F1
#
_entry.id   AF-A0A133P0U7-F1
#
_cell.length_a   1.000
_cell.length_b   1.000
_cell.length_c   1.000
_cell.angle_alpha   90.00
_cell.angle_beta   90.00
_cell.angle_gamma   90.00
#
_symmetry.space_group_name_H-M   'P 1'
#
loop_
_entity.id
_entity.type
_entity.pdbx_description
1 polymer ?
#
loop_
_entity_poly.entity_id
_entity_poly.type
_entity_poly.pdbx_seq_one_letter_code
_entity_poly.pdbx_strand_id
1 'polypeptide(L)' 'MLHWKTYIKHWKDKELQGLTIVEAVEKILEMEEKNGKEIKRA' A
#
# COMPACT_ATOMS: atom_id res chain seq x y z
N MET A 1 8.93 -4.48 7.38
CA MET A 1 9.61 -4.31 6.09
C MET A 1 8.63 -4.73 5.02
N LEU A 2 8.16 -3.79 4.20
CA LEU A 2 7.11 -4.08 3.22
C LEU A 2 7.65 -5.11 2.22
N HIS A 3 6.89 -6.17 1.97
CA HIS A 3 7.33 -7.18 1.03
C HIS A 3 7.31 -6.59 -0.37
N TRP A 4 8.36 -6.79 -1.16
CA TRP A 4 8.48 -6.24 -2.53
C TRP A 4 7.26 -6.58 -3.41
N LYS A 5 6.60 -7.71 -3.11
CA LYS A 5 5.36 -8.16 -3.76
C LYS A 5 4.20 -7.20 -3.53
N THR A 6 4.09 -6.59 -2.35
CA THR A 6 3.08 -5.55 -2.03
C THR A 6 3.35 -4.28 -2.82
N TYR A 7 4.63 -3.87 -2.93
CA TYR A 7 5.00 -2.77 -3.81
C TYR A 7 4.57 -3.01 -5.25
N ILE A 8 4.89 -4.17 -5.82
CA ILE A 8 4.52 -4.49 -7.21
C ILE A 8 3.01 -4.54 -7.42
N LYS A 9 2.26 -5.06 -6.43
CA LYS A 9 0.80 -5.12 -6.46
C LYS A 9 0.18 -3.72 -6.60
N HIS A 10 0.71 -2.76 -5.86
CA HIS A 10 0.23 -1.37 -5.85
C HIS A 10 0.97 -0.47 -6.86
N TRP A 11 2.09 -0.91 -7.46
CA TRP A 11 2.85 -0.13 -8.44
C TRP A 11 2.05 0.24 -9.70
N LYS A 12 1.00 -0.53 -10.00
CA LYS A 12 0.07 -0.26 -11.11
C LYS A 12 -1.04 0.75 -10.75
N ASP A 13 -1.20 1.14 -9.49
CA ASP A 13 -2.16 2.15 -9.10
C ASP A 13 -1.73 3.51 -9.65
N LYS A 14 -2.58 4.09 -10.51
CA LYS A 14 -2.36 5.42 -11.09
C LYS A 14 -2.23 6.51 -10.00
N GLU A 15 -2.81 6.27 -8.83
CA GLU A 15 -2.69 7.16 -7.66
C GLU A 15 -1.28 7.22 -7.07
N LEU A 16 -0.43 6.22 -7.34
CA LEU A 16 0.95 6.17 -6.86
C LEU A 16 1.96 6.64 -7.93
N GLN A 17 1.55 6.77 -9.19
CA GLN A 17 2.42 7.16 -10.31
C GLN A 17 2.82 8.65 -10.31
N GLY A 18 2.16 9.49 -9.50
CA GLY A 18 2.48 10.92 -9.35
C GLY A 18 3.11 11.29 -8.01
N LEU A 19 3.30 10.31 -7.12
CA LEU A 19 3.79 10.53 -5.75
C LEU A 19 5.28 10.22 -5.66
N THR A 20 5.95 10.87 -4.71
CA THR A 20 7.34 10.49 -4.39
C THR A 20 7.37 9.09 -3.79
N ILE A 21 8.52 8.40 -3.88
CA ILE A 21 8.66 7.04 -3.36
C ILE A 21 8.18 6.96 -1.90
N VAL A 22 8.52 7.96 -1.07
CA VAL A 22 8.13 8.04 0.35
C VAL A 22 6.61 8.11 0.52
N GLU A 23 5.94 9.03 -0.18
CA GLU A 23 4.48 9.16 -0.15
C GLU A 23 3.77 7.90 -0.67
N ALA A 24 4.35 7.27 -1.70
CA ALA A 24 3.84 6.01 -2.22
C ALA A 24 3.94 4.89 -1.16
N VAL A 25 5.02 4.84 -0.38
CA VAL A 25 5.17 3.89 0.73
C VAL A 25 4.11 4.12 1.80
N GLU A 26 3.92 5.38 2.22
CA GLU A 26 2.95 5.74 3.27
C GLU A 26 1.53 5.37 2.85
N LYS A 27 1.13 5.68 1.61
CA LYS A 27 -0.18 5.28 1.08
C LYS A 27 -0.35 3.77 1.06
N ILE A 28 0.66 3.01 0.62
CA ILE A 28 0.59 1.55 0.59
C ILE A 28 0.47 0.98 2.02
N LEU A 29 1.18 1.56 3.00
CA LEU A 29 1.07 1.19 4.41
C LEU A 29 -0.33 1.45 4.96
N GLU A 30 -0.93 2.60 4.67
CA GLU A 30 -2.30 2.93 5.08
C GLU A 30 -3.34 1.97 4.45
N MET A 31 -3.17 1.63 3.17
CA MET A 31 -4.06 0.67 2.49
C MET A 31 -3.95 -0.73 3.09
N GLU A 32 -2.73 -1.22 3.34
CA GLU A 32 -2.51 -2.54 3.96
C GLU A 32 -2.99 -2.58 5.42
N GLU A 33 -2.82 -1.50 6.19
CA GLU A 33 -3.32 -1.43 7.58
C GLU A 33 -4.84 -1.47 7.65
N LYS A 34 -5.53 -0.75 6.75
CA LYS A 34 -7.00 -0.83 6.62
C LYS A 34 -7.45 -2.24 6.27
N ASN A 35 -6.80 -2.87 5.29
CA ASN A 35 -7.14 -4.21 4.85
C ASN A 35 -6.91 -5.27 5.95
N GLY A 36 -5.84 -5.13 6.75
CA GLY A 36 -5.56 -6.02 7.88
C GLY A 36 -6.52 -5.86 9.07
N LYS A 37 -7.08 -4.66 9.28
CA LYS A 37 -8.11 -4.40 10.30
C LYS A 37 -9.48 -4.96 9.91
N GLU A 38 -9.81 -5.00 8.62
CA GLU A 38 -11.08 -5.54 8.13
C GLU A 38 -11.15 -7.07 8.33
N ILE A 39 -10.03 -7.78 8.12
CA ILE A 39 -9.94 -9.23 8.32
C ILE A 39 -10.04 -9.63 9.81
N LYS A 40 -9.60 -8.78 10.74
CA LYS A 40 -9.66 -9.07 12.20
C LYS A 40 -11.03 -8.75 12.84
N ARG A 41 -11.95 -8.15 12.10
CA ARG A 41 -13.31 -7.82 12.58
C ARG A 41 -14.40 -8.77 12.07
N ALA A 42 -14.06 -9.71 11.18
CA ALA A 42 -14.95 -10.75 10.69
C ALA A 42 -14.91 -12.01 11.56
#